data_AF-A0A101SW87-F1
#
_entry.id   AF-A0A101SW87-F1
#
_cell.length_a   1.000
_cell.length_b   1.000
_cell.length_c   1.000
_cell.angle_alpha   90.00
_cell.angle_beta   90.00
_cell.angle_gamma   90.00
#
_symmetry.space_group_name_H-M   'P 1'
#
loop_
_entity.id
_entity.type
_entity.pdbx_description
1 polymer ?
#
loop_
_entity_poly.entity_id
_entity_poly.type
_entity_poly.pdbx_seq_one_letter_code
_entity_poly.pdbx_strand_id
1 'polypeptide(L)'
;MNLNLSNGDKVSVWNQQCDGKKNNFATILKPDGTQTLAEATLTPDESTRWTSPTTGKSYPTRWKVSIPGEHAKLNVTVYAKDQELVVPAPGHEGSAKVSDPCDHGKVTGTTYVEITSGE
;
A
#
# COMPACT_ATOMS: atom_id res chain seq x y z
N MET A 1 -4.41 0.82 -1.86
CA MET A 1 -3.84 -0.54 -2.01
C MET A 1 -4.85 -1.57 -1.52
N ASN A 2 -4.99 -2.72 -2.19
CA ASN A 2 -5.91 -3.79 -1.81
C ASN A 2 -5.13 -5.07 -1.47
N LEU A 3 -4.87 -5.26 -0.17
CA LEU A 3 -4.04 -6.33 0.34
C LEU A 3 -4.86 -7.62 0.51
N ASN A 4 -4.35 -8.69 -0.07
CA ASN A 4 -4.81 -10.05 0.10
C ASN A 4 -3.88 -10.78 1.06
N LEU A 5 -4.30 -10.96 2.31
CA LEU A 5 -3.45 -11.52 3.36
C LEU A 5 -3.64 -13.03 3.52
N SER A 6 -2.58 -13.73 3.93
CA SER A 6 -2.52 -15.19 4.08
C SER A 6 -3.40 -15.72 5.22
N ASN A 7 -3.76 -14.86 6.18
CA ASN A 7 -4.71 -15.18 7.24
C ASN A 7 -6.18 -15.08 6.78
N GLY A 8 -6.42 -14.71 5.51
CA GLY A 8 -7.75 -14.58 4.92
C GLY A 8 -8.31 -13.15 4.91
N ASP A 9 -7.72 -12.24 5.69
CA ASP A 9 -8.14 -10.84 5.72
C ASP A 9 -7.97 -10.18 4.35
N LYS A 10 -8.96 -9.34 3.97
CA LYS A 10 -8.88 -8.45 2.81
C LYS A 10 -8.88 -7.02 3.30
N VAL A 11 -7.82 -6.29 2.97
CA VAL A 11 -7.61 -4.93 3.48
C VAL A 11 -7.51 -3.95 2.32
N SER A 12 -8.48 -3.05 2.22
CA SER A 12 -8.36 -1.86 1.38
C SER A 12 -7.80 -0.74 2.24
N VAL A 13 -6.64 -0.20 1.87
CA VAL A 13 -5.97 0.87 2.61
C VAL A 13 -5.71 2.08 1.72
N TRP A 14 -6.07 3.25 2.24
CA TRP A 14 -6.02 4.54 1.54
C TRP A 14 -5.18 5.55 2.31
N ASN A 15 -4.37 6.30 1.57
CA ASN A 15 -3.83 7.59 1.99
C ASN A 15 -4.43 8.60 1.01
N GLN A 16 -5.55 9.23 1.40
CA GLN A 16 -6.30 10.12 0.55
C GLN A 16 -6.07 11.57 0.96
N GLN A 17 -5.90 12.45 -0.03
CA GLN A 17 -6.00 13.88 0.16
C GLN A 17 -7.23 14.40 -0.59
N CYS A 18 -8.19 14.98 0.13
CA CYS A 18 -9.40 15.58 -0.44
C CYS A 18 -9.72 16.87 0.30
N ASP A 19 -10.00 17.97 -0.42
CA ASP A 19 -10.30 19.29 0.14
C ASP A 19 -9.30 19.78 1.20
N GLY A 20 -8.00 19.51 0.97
CA GLY A 20 -6.92 19.86 1.89
C GLY A 20 -6.84 19.01 3.15
N LYS A 21 -7.72 18.00 3.32
CA LYS A 21 -7.68 17.05 4.43
C LYS A 21 -7.01 15.75 4.00
N LYS A 22 -6.08 15.29 4.83
CA LYS A 22 -5.52 13.95 4.73
C LYS A 22 -6.42 12.99 5.50
N ASN A 23 -6.94 11.98 4.83
CA ASN A 23 -7.74 10.92 5.43
C ASN A 23 -7.08 9.59 5.13
N ASN A 24 -6.54 8.95 6.17
CA ASN A 24 -5.89 7.66 6.05
C ASN A 24 -6.73 6.63 6.79
N PHE A 25 -7.17 5.60 6.08
CA PHE A 25 -8.01 4.57 6.68
C PHE A 25 -7.79 3.23 6.01
N ALA A 26 -8.18 2.18 6.73
CA ALA A 26 -8.28 0.83 6.23
C ALA A 26 -9.71 0.34 6.40
N THR A 27 -10.20 -0.37 5.40
CA THR A 27 -11.38 -1.21 5.51
C THR A 27 -10.91 -2.66 5.49
N ILE A 28 -11.24 -3.41 6.54
CA ILE A 28 -10.83 -4.80 6.73
C ILE A 28 -12.06 -5.68 6.64
N LEU A 29 -12.07 -6.62 5.69
CA LEU A 29 -13.03 -7.72 5.64
C LEU A 29 -12.34 -8.97 6.21
N LYS A 30 -12.91 -9.51 7.29
CA LYS A 30 -12.47 -10.75 7.92
C LYS A 30 -13.09 -11.98 7.21
N PRO A 31 -12.53 -13.18 7.38
CA PRO A 31 -13.04 -14.41 6.74
C PRO A 31 -14.48 -14.76 7.10
N ASP A 32 -14.98 -14.30 8.25
CA ASP A 32 -16.35 -14.52 8.71
C ASP A 32 -17.37 -13.54 8.09
N GLY A 33 -16.91 -12.60 7.25
CA GLY A 33 -17.73 -11.58 6.62
C GLY A 33 -17.84 -10.28 7.42
N THR A 34 -17.27 -10.21 8.62
CA THR A 34 -17.25 -8.97 9.42
C THR A 34 -16.39 -7.91 8.74
N GLN A 35 -16.87 -6.67 8.72
CA GLN A 35 -16.16 -5.54 8.13
C GLN A 35 -15.91 -4.44 9.17
N THR A 36 -14.67 -3.98 9.26
CA THR A 36 -14.23 -2.91 10.16
C THR A 36 -13.64 -1.75 9.36
N LEU A 37 -14.02 -0.52 9.72
CA LEU A 37 -13.30 0.69 9.32
C LEU A 37 -12.34 1.06 10.44
N ALA A 38 -11.06 1.23 10.12
CA ALA A 38 -10.02 1.55 11.09
C ALA A 38 -9.11 2.67 10.59
N GLU A 39 -8.56 3.43 11.53
CA GLU A 39 -7.44 4.33 11.26
C GLU A 39 -6.25 3.54 10.74
N ALA A 40 -5.58 4.09 9.72
CA ALA A 40 -4.39 3.48 9.15
C ALA A 40 -3.34 4.53 8.81
N THR A 41 -2.08 4.11 8.72
CA THR A 41 -1.03 4.93 8.12
C THR A 41 -0.33 4.13 7.03
N LEU A 42 0.03 4.81 5.94
CA LEU A 42 0.89 4.29 4.88
C LEU A 42 2.05 5.26 4.75
N THR A 43 3.22 4.84 5.19
CA THR A 43 4.41 5.66 5.17
C THR A 43 5.34 5.15 4.09
N PRO A 44 5.60 5.92 3.02
CA PRO A 44 6.61 5.55 2.02
C PRO A 44 8.00 5.52 2.63
N ASP A 45 8.83 4.59 2.15
CA ASP A 45 10.27 4.58 2.43
C ASP A 45 10.98 5.38 1.32
N GLU A 46 11.23 6.67 1.59
CA GLU A 46 11.82 7.61 0.64
C GLU A 46 13.21 7.18 0.13
N SER A 47 13.92 6.33 0.88
CA SER A 47 15.23 5.80 0.44
C SER A 47 15.12 4.80 -0.72
N THR A 48 13.90 4.30 -0.98
CA THR A 48 13.64 3.25 -1.97
C THR A 48 13.06 3.78 -3.27
N ARG A 49 13.02 5.11 -3.47
CA ARG A 49 12.42 5.66 -4.68
C ARG A 49 13.08 5.14 -5.95
N TRP A 50 12.27 4.90 -6.96
CA TRP A 50 12.69 4.63 -8.32
C TRP A 50 12.26 5.79 -9.21
N THR A 51 13.16 6.25 -10.06
CA THR A 51 12.88 7.32 -11.02
C THR A 51 12.66 6.71 -12.39
N SER A 52 11.51 7.01 -12.98
CA SER A 52 11.16 6.58 -14.33
C SER A 52 12.13 7.19 -15.34
N PRO A 53 12.77 6.38 -16.21
CA PRO A 53 13.54 6.89 -17.32
C PRO A 53 12.65 7.51 -18.43
N THR A 54 11.35 7.19 -18.44
CA THR A 54 10.39 7.65 -19.45
C THR A 54 9.86 9.04 -19.15
N THR A 55 9.47 9.30 -17.90
CA THR A 55 8.78 10.55 -17.51
C THR A 55 9.60 11.42 -16.55
N GLY A 56 10.68 10.88 -15.97
CA GLY A 56 11.45 11.52 -14.90
C GLY A 56 10.73 11.56 -13.54
N LYS A 57 9.51 11.03 -13.43
CA LYS A 57 8.79 10.95 -12.14
C LYS A 57 9.47 9.95 -11.21
N SER A 58 9.44 10.25 -9.93
CA SER A 58 10.03 9.40 -8.89
C SER A 58 8.93 8.83 -8.03
N TYR A 59 8.98 7.54 -7.72
CA TYR A 59 7.96 6.82 -6.96
C TYR A 59 8.62 6.01 -5.84
N PRO A 60 8.13 6.06 -4.58
CA PRO A 60 8.56 5.10 -3.56
C PRO A 60 8.23 3.69 -4.01
N THR A 61 9.09 2.72 -3.66
CA THR A 61 8.89 1.30 -4.03
C THR A 61 8.62 0.39 -2.83
N ARG A 62 8.60 0.99 -1.64
CA ARG A 62 8.30 0.34 -0.37
C ARG A 62 7.50 1.26 0.55
N TRP A 63 6.60 0.65 1.32
CA TRP A 63 5.81 1.33 2.35
C TRP A 63 5.77 0.51 3.64
N LYS A 64 5.58 1.21 4.76
CA LYS A 64 5.12 0.65 6.02
C LYS A 64 3.65 0.98 6.19
N VAL A 65 2.83 -0.04 6.39
CA VAL A 65 1.39 0.08 6.69
C VAL A 65 1.19 -0.25 8.16
N SER A 66 0.50 0.62 8.89
CA SER A 66 0.12 0.38 10.29
C SER A 66 -1.38 0.54 10.46
N ILE A 67 -2.02 -0.41 11.13
CA ILE A 67 -3.44 -0.38 11.50
C ILE A 67 -3.51 -0.68 13.01
N PRO A 68 -3.37 0.35 13.88
CA PRO A 68 -3.18 0.14 15.31
C PRO A 68 -4.35 -0.61 15.99
N GLY A 69 -5.59 -0.32 15.60
CA GLY A 69 -6.78 -0.98 16.15
C GLY A 69 -6.87 -2.48 15.85
N GLU A 70 -6.14 -2.95 14.82
CA GLU A 70 -6.05 -4.36 14.44
C GLU A 70 -4.70 -4.98 14.85
N HIS A 71 -3.88 -4.24 15.59
CA HIS A 71 -2.50 -4.63 15.95
C HIS A 71 -1.62 -5.01 14.74
N ALA A 72 -1.92 -4.50 13.55
CA ALA A 72 -1.24 -4.87 12.32
C ALA A 72 -0.13 -3.88 11.95
N LYS A 73 1.05 -4.41 11.63
CA LYS A 73 2.16 -3.69 11.00
C LYS A 73 2.65 -4.51 9.82
N LEU A 74 2.67 -3.92 8.63
CA LEU A 74 2.98 -4.63 7.39
C LEU A 74 3.99 -3.82 6.58
N ASN A 75 4.91 -4.50 5.93
CA ASN A 75 5.72 -3.94 4.86
C ASN A 75 5.08 -4.29 3.52
N VAL A 76 4.99 -3.31 2.63
CA VAL A 76 4.61 -3.49 1.23
C VAL A 76 5.83 -3.17 0.37
N THR A 77 6.21 -4.04 -0.57
CA THR A 77 7.34 -3.82 -1.48
C THR A 77 6.96 -4.29 -2.88
N VAL A 78 7.14 -3.42 -3.88
CA VAL A 78 6.83 -3.75 -5.28
C VAL A 78 7.70 -4.91 -5.78
N TYR A 79 7.16 -5.75 -6.66
CA TYR A 79 7.92 -6.85 -7.27
C TYR A 79 8.90 -6.34 -8.33
N ALA A 80 8.50 -5.34 -9.11
CA ALA A 80 9.32 -4.66 -10.09
C ALA A 80 9.22 -3.15 -9.90
N LYS A 81 10.32 -2.43 -10.12
CA LYS A 81 10.35 -0.98 -9.97
C LYS A 81 9.63 -0.28 -11.12
N ASP A 82 9.90 -0.74 -12.35
CA ASP A 82 9.33 -0.21 -13.58
C ASP A 82 7.92 -0.76 -13.82
N GLN A 83 6.96 -0.15 -13.12
CA GLN A 83 5.51 -0.41 -13.23
C GLN A 83 4.77 0.94 -13.35
N GLU A 84 5.38 1.91 -14.04
CA GLU A 84 4.73 3.18 -14.35
C GLU A 84 3.73 3.02 -15.51
N LEU A 85 2.53 3.57 -15.35
CA LEU A 85 1.62 3.83 -16.45
C LEU A 85 1.71 5.30 -16.84
N VAL A 86 1.82 5.58 -18.14
CA VAL A 86 1.93 6.96 -18.67
C VAL A 86 0.60 7.50 -19.22
N VAL A 87 -0.43 6.65 -19.31
CA VAL A 87 -1.78 6.99 -19.80
C VAL A 87 -2.80 6.64 -18.71
N PRO A 88 -3.78 7.53 -18.40
CA PRO A 88 -4.02 8.85 -19.00
C PRO A 88 -3.04 9.94 -18.54
N ALA A 89 -2.27 9.68 -17.47
CA ALA A 89 -1.19 10.52 -16.98
C ALA A 89 -0.19 9.63 -16.21
N PRO A 90 1.06 10.08 -15.97
CA PRO A 90 2.06 9.32 -15.21
C PRO A 90 1.58 8.95 -13.80
N GLY A 91 1.51 7.65 -13.53
CA GLY A 91 1.18 7.05 -12.24
C GLY A 91 1.92 5.73 -12.06
N HIS A 92 1.97 5.22 -10.82
CA HIS A 92 2.58 3.92 -10.54
C HIS A 92 1.50 2.90 -10.20
N GLU A 93 1.48 1.78 -10.91
CA GLU A 93 0.45 0.74 -10.83
C GLU A 93 1.14 -0.62 -10.71
N GLY A 94 1.66 -0.89 -9.52
CA GLY A 94 2.63 -1.95 -9.29
C GLY A 94 2.09 -3.11 -8.47
N SER A 95 2.28 -4.33 -8.96
CA SER A 95 2.18 -5.54 -8.15
C SER A 95 3.22 -5.52 -7.03
N ALA A 96 2.83 -5.93 -5.83
CA ALA A 96 3.67 -5.86 -4.63
C ALA A 96 3.43 -7.02 -3.66
N LYS A 97 4.48 -7.34 -2.90
CA LYS A 97 4.46 -8.28 -1.79
C LYS A 97 4.10 -7.57 -0.49
N VAL A 98 3.33 -8.24 0.36
CA VAL A 98 3.07 -7.86 1.75
C VAL A 98 3.81 -8.83 2.69
N SER A 99 4.43 -8.31 3.74
CA SER A 99 5.09 -9.11 4.78
C SER A 99 5.00 -8.46 6.16
N ASP A 100 4.76 -9.27 7.19
CA ASP A 100 4.87 -8.86 8.59
C ASP A 100 6.35 -8.75 9.04
N PRO A 101 6.81 -7.58 9.53
CA PRO A 101 8.17 -7.39 10.04
C PRO A 101 8.39 -7.91 11.47
N CYS A 102 7.33 -8.12 12.25
CA CYS A 102 7.40 -8.34 13.69
C CYS A 102 7.16 -9.79 14.12
N ASP A 103 6.48 -10.62 13.30
CA ASP A 103 6.09 -11.97 13.70
C ASP A 103 6.58 -13.07 12.73
N HIS A 104 7.88 -13.08 12.41
CA HIS A 104 8.53 -14.10 11.55
C HIS A 104 7.80 -14.40 10.22
N GLY A 105 7.01 -13.44 9.70
CA GLY A 105 6.22 -13.62 8.48
C GLY A 105 4.94 -14.45 8.64
N LYS A 106 4.33 -14.54 9.83
CA LYS A 106 3.02 -15.22 10.01
C LYS A 106 1.94 -14.69 9.08
N VAL A 107 1.96 -13.39 8.80
CA VAL A 107 1.08 -12.77 7.80
C VAL A 107 1.92 -12.32 6.61
N THR A 108 1.58 -12.88 5.45
CA THR A 108 2.11 -12.47 4.15
C THR A 108 0.95 -12.12 3.23
N GLY A 109 1.24 -11.59 2.05
CA GLY A 109 0.20 -11.33 1.10
C GLY A 109 0.70 -10.72 -0.20
N THR A 110 -0.26 -10.36 -1.03
CA THR A 110 -0.03 -9.64 -2.28
C THR A 110 -0.98 -8.45 -2.36
N THR A 111 -0.58 -7.44 -3.10
CA THR A 111 -1.41 -6.26 -3.37
C THR A 111 -1.02 -5.66 -4.71
N TYR A 112 -1.88 -4.80 -5.24
CA TYR A 112 -1.46 -3.75 -6.15
C TYR A 112 -1.31 -2.43 -5.39
N VAL A 113 -0.30 -1.66 -5.79
CA VAL A 113 -0.06 -0.29 -5.34
C VAL A 113 -0.41 0.64 -6.48
N GLU A 114 -1.26 1.61 -6.18
CA GLU A 114 -1.62 2.68 -7.09
C GLU A 114 -1.14 4.01 -6.48
N ILE A 115 -0.50 4.85 -7.29
CA ILE A 115 -0.09 6.21 -6.95
C ILE A 115 -0.55 7.15 -8.07
N THR A 116 -1.59 7.95 -7.80
CA THR A 116 -2.25 8.82 -8.80
C THR A 116 -1.80 10.28 -8.79
N SER A 117 -0.96 10.66 -7.83
CA SER A 117 -0.27 11.95 -7.82
C SER A 117 1.04 11.74 -7.07
N GLY A 118 2.18 11.89 -7.76
CA GLY A 118 3.47 11.82 -7.08
C GLY A 118 3.54 12.92 -6.03
N GLU A 119 3.40 12.56 -4.74
CA GLU A 119 3.91 13.37 -3.63
C GLU A 119 5.44 13.48 -3.75
#